data_AF-A0A1L7VVX7-F1
#
_entry.id   AF-A0A1L7VVX7-F1
#
_cell.length_a   1.000
_cell.length_b   1.000
_cell.length_c   1.000
_cell.angle_alpha   90.00
_cell.angle_beta   90.00
_cell.angle_gamma   90.00
#
_symmetry.space_group_name_H-M   'P 1'
#
loop_
_entity.id
_entity.type
_entity.pdbx_description
1 polymer ?
#
loop_
_entity_poly.entity_id
_entity_poly.type
_entity_poly.pdbx_seq_one_letter_code
_entity_poly.pdbx_strand_id
1 'polypeptide(L)'
;MRPAGPDEVSDLLKWRPLMILNKTLLGPAYVENVVSCSPALIASQGGKRLPLEVWDMIIDFSSRCQENHRFSLVRPKLLQNGARGDELVCERYQRWSPFGIIQKHEHIEMYRFFLAHSDRLCHPTMDSVCPNPFSWPLSPKWLPSVLPRALLASKTKVLHVDLTVPDIIRHLEDGYCNCCSGKHVVGSDFGAVAQHSWFQPLLDVPMALLLTAFVICPLCVGPEYGRKCIEVQESMPLSRDEDRSWLLDRLESLGFKRPRWEDVPNSIESYSGRRVRVTALDNLNIAI
;
A
#
# COMPACT_ATOMS: atom_id res chain seq x y z
N MET A 1 -0.91 -3.11 -7.12
CA MET A 1 0.17 -2.26 -7.70
C MET A 1 1.20 -3.08 -8.48
N ARG A 2 1.96 -2.44 -9.40
CA ARG A 2 3.10 -3.04 -10.12
C ARG A 2 4.33 -2.12 -10.07
N PRO A 3 5.56 -2.62 -10.22
CA PRO A 3 6.74 -1.76 -10.31
C PRO A 3 6.73 -0.90 -11.59
N ALA A 4 7.25 0.32 -11.48
CA ALA A 4 7.47 1.20 -12.63
C ALA A 4 8.79 0.87 -13.34
N GLY A 5 8.76 0.87 -14.68
CA GLY A 5 9.92 0.69 -15.55
C GLY A 5 10.62 2.00 -15.96
N PRO A 6 11.86 1.93 -16.47
CA PRO A 6 12.64 3.10 -16.90
C PRO A 6 12.14 3.73 -18.22
N ASP A 7 11.42 2.95 -19.03
CA ASP A 7 10.76 3.33 -20.28
C ASP A 7 9.45 4.10 -20.05
N GLU A 8 8.81 3.89 -18.90
CA GLU A 8 7.54 4.55 -18.54
C GLU A 8 7.69 5.99 -18.04
N VAL A 9 8.92 6.48 -17.83
CA VAL A 9 9.17 7.79 -17.20
C VAL A 9 8.45 8.94 -17.90
N SER A 10 8.42 8.94 -19.24
CA SER A 10 7.71 9.94 -20.03
C SER A 10 6.20 9.92 -19.76
N ASP A 11 5.61 8.74 -19.67
CA ASP A 11 4.19 8.56 -19.37
C ASP A 11 3.88 8.95 -17.92
N LEU A 12 4.75 8.60 -16.98
CA LEU A 12 4.62 9.04 -15.58
C LEU A 12 4.58 10.57 -15.49
N LEU A 13 5.46 11.27 -16.20
CA LEU A 13 5.51 12.74 -16.19
C LEU A 13 4.29 13.37 -16.88
N LYS A 14 3.76 12.72 -17.92
CA LYS A 14 2.59 13.16 -18.67
C LYS A 14 1.30 13.00 -17.86
N TRP A 15 1.04 11.80 -17.35
CA TRP A 15 -0.21 11.46 -16.65
C TRP A 15 -0.19 11.84 -15.17
N ARG A 16 1.02 11.93 -14.60
CA ARG A 16 1.28 12.21 -13.19
C ARG A 16 0.43 11.33 -12.25
N PRO A 17 0.53 10.00 -12.33
CA PRO A 17 -0.22 9.10 -11.46
C PRO A 17 0.21 9.24 -10.00
N LEU A 18 -0.67 8.82 -9.08
CA LEU A 18 -0.25 8.52 -7.71
C LEU A 18 0.57 7.23 -7.69
N MET A 19 1.65 7.23 -6.92
CA MET A 19 2.63 6.15 -6.85
C MET A 19 3.01 5.85 -5.41
N ILE A 20 3.40 4.61 -5.13
CA ILE A 20 3.97 4.22 -3.84
C ILE A 20 5.49 4.09 -4.00
N LEU A 21 6.22 4.90 -3.23
CA LEU A 21 7.66 4.83 -3.09
C LEU A 21 8.03 4.05 -1.83
N ASN A 22 8.72 2.92 -1.98
CA ASN A 22 9.33 2.19 -0.88
C ASN A 22 10.66 2.85 -0.50
N LYS A 23 10.64 3.66 0.55
CA LYS A 23 11.82 4.41 1.02
C LYS A 23 12.90 3.49 1.56
N THR A 24 12.52 2.37 2.20
CA THR A 24 13.47 1.43 2.80
C THR A 24 14.35 0.78 1.74
N LEU A 25 13.81 0.55 0.53
CA LEU A 25 14.53 -0.10 -0.57
C LEU A 25 15.34 0.85 -1.46
N LEU A 26 15.29 2.17 -1.24
CA LEU A 26 16.07 3.14 -2.04
C LEU A 26 17.58 2.91 -1.93
N GLY A 27 18.09 2.71 -0.70
CA GLY A 27 19.51 2.44 -0.45
C GLY A 27 19.96 1.13 -1.10
N PRO A 28 19.30 -0.01 -0.83
CA PRO A 28 19.58 -1.27 -1.51
C PRO A 28 19.52 -1.20 -3.02
N ALA A 29 18.50 -0.57 -3.61
CA ALA A 29 18.40 -0.41 -5.06
C ALA A 29 19.54 0.42 -5.64
N TYR A 30 19.98 1.45 -4.91
CA TYR A 30 21.13 2.25 -5.29
C TYR A 30 22.43 1.45 -5.24
N VAL A 31 22.66 0.68 -4.17
CA VAL A 31 23.81 -0.21 -4.07
C VAL A 31 23.81 -1.23 -5.20
N GLU A 32 22.67 -1.88 -5.46
CA GLU A 32 22.50 -2.82 -6.56
C GLU A 32 22.87 -2.19 -7.91
N ASN A 33 22.39 -0.98 -8.18
CA ASN A 33 22.71 -0.25 -9.41
C ASN A 33 24.21 0.06 -9.52
N VAL A 34 24.85 0.50 -8.43
CA VAL A 34 26.30 0.78 -8.42
C VAL A 34 27.11 -0.50 -8.62
N VAL A 35 26.77 -1.57 -7.91
CA VAL A 35 27.44 -2.88 -8.01
C VAL A 35 27.30 -3.44 -9.42
N SER A 36 26.11 -3.33 -10.03
CA SER A 36 25.86 -3.83 -11.39
C SER A 36 26.68 -3.09 -12.44
N CYS A 37 26.94 -1.79 -12.24
CA CYS A 37 27.77 -1.00 -13.14
C CYS A 37 29.28 -1.23 -12.89
N SER A 38 29.72 -1.21 -11.64
CA SER A 38 31.10 -1.45 -11.24
C SER A 38 31.22 -1.71 -9.74
N PRO A 39 31.38 -2.97 -9.30
CA PRO A 39 31.55 -3.32 -7.88
C PRO A 39 32.76 -2.63 -7.25
N ALA A 40 33.77 -2.28 -8.06
CA ALA A 40 34.98 -1.60 -7.63
C ALA A 40 34.74 -0.19 -7.06
N LEU A 41 33.57 0.41 -7.33
CA LEU A 41 33.20 1.73 -6.82
C LEU A 41 32.75 1.73 -5.37
N ILE A 42 32.48 0.55 -4.77
CA ILE A 42 32.10 0.46 -3.36
C ILE A 42 33.29 -0.09 -2.57
N ALA A 43 33.98 0.82 -1.88
CA ALA A 43 35.08 0.50 -0.98
C ALA A 43 34.86 1.14 0.38
N SER A 44 35.37 0.50 1.43
CA SER A 44 35.50 1.12 2.74
C SER A 44 36.51 2.26 2.70
N GLN A 45 36.56 3.08 3.76
CA GLN A 45 37.57 4.14 3.90
C GLN A 45 39.01 3.63 3.82
N GLY A 46 39.25 2.36 4.17
CA GLY A 46 40.56 1.70 4.05
C GLY A 46 40.80 1.03 2.69
N GLY A 47 39.96 1.31 1.68
CA GLY A 47 40.07 0.73 0.33
C GLY A 47 39.65 -0.73 0.21
N LYS A 48 39.14 -1.35 1.29
CA LYS A 48 38.69 -2.75 1.26
C LYS A 48 37.35 -2.84 0.53
N ARG A 49 37.23 -3.85 -0.33
CA ARG A 49 36.01 -4.14 -1.10
C ARG A 49 35.40 -5.44 -0.62
N LEU A 50 34.08 -5.52 -0.66
CA LEU A 50 33.38 -6.78 -0.46
C LEU A 50 33.31 -7.54 -1.79
N PRO A 51 33.41 -8.88 -1.78
CA PRO A 51 33.08 -9.71 -2.93
C PRO A 51 31.64 -9.46 -3.41
N LEU A 52 31.39 -9.69 -4.70
CA LEU A 52 30.08 -9.48 -5.32
C LEU A 52 28.99 -10.31 -4.63
N GLU A 53 29.32 -11.53 -4.26
CA GLU A 53 28.43 -12.49 -3.61
C GLU A 53 27.91 -11.96 -2.27
N VAL A 54 28.74 -11.20 -1.54
CA VAL A 54 28.35 -10.58 -0.27
C VAL A 54 27.38 -9.43 -0.51
N TRP A 55 27.56 -8.64 -1.57
CA TRP A 55 26.59 -7.61 -1.93
C TRP A 55 25.24 -8.21 -2.32
N ASP A 56 25.23 -9.27 -3.12
CA ASP A 56 24.00 -9.97 -3.51
C ASP A 56 23.24 -10.49 -2.28
N MET A 57 23.94 -11.07 -1.31
CA MET A 57 23.33 -11.49 -0.04
C MET A 57 22.74 -10.32 0.76
N ILE A 58 23.42 -9.17 0.82
CA ILE A 58 22.92 -7.98 1.52
C ILE A 58 21.66 -7.42 0.83
N ILE A 59 21.68 -7.32 -0.50
CA ILE A 59 20.57 -6.82 -1.30
C ILE A 59 19.36 -7.75 -1.14
N ASP A 60 19.57 -9.07 -1.28
CA ASP A 60 18.53 -10.08 -1.09
C ASP A 60 17.95 -10.02 0.33
N PHE A 61 18.79 -9.96 1.37
CA PHE A 61 18.35 -9.83 2.76
C PHE A 61 17.46 -8.59 2.98
N SER A 62 17.82 -7.45 2.39
CA SER A 62 17.05 -6.20 2.53
C SER A 62 15.62 -6.29 1.96
N SER A 63 15.41 -7.16 0.97
CA SER A 63 14.12 -7.37 0.32
C SER A 63 13.18 -8.29 1.12
N ARG A 64 13.73 -9.16 1.97
CA ARG A 64 12.98 -10.20 2.70
C ARG A 64 12.19 -9.65 3.89
N CYS A 65 12.65 -8.58 4.54
CA CYS A 65 12.01 -8.03 5.74
C CYS A 65 10.96 -6.94 5.44
N GLN A 66 9.89 -7.30 4.73
CA GLN A 66 8.86 -6.36 4.28
C GLN A 66 8.11 -5.65 5.43
N GLU A 67 8.01 -6.28 6.60
CA GLU A 67 7.30 -5.71 7.78
C GLU A 67 7.90 -4.38 8.26
N ASN A 68 9.17 -4.10 7.93
CA ASN A 68 9.88 -2.88 8.33
C ASN A 68 9.99 -1.86 7.18
N HIS A 69 9.35 -2.13 6.05
CA HIS A 69 9.42 -1.24 4.90
C HIS A 69 8.58 0.01 5.15
N ARG A 70 9.17 1.18 4.88
CA ARG A 70 8.51 2.47 5.01
C ARG A 70 8.14 2.96 3.62
N PHE A 71 6.86 3.26 3.45
CA PHE A 71 6.32 3.70 2.18
C PHE A 71 5.99 5.18 2.19
N SER A 72 5.85 5.76 1.01
CA SER A 72 5.33 7.11 0.85
C SER A 72 4.51 7.22 -0.41
N LEU A 73 3.37 7.90 -0.30
CA LEU A 73 2.57 8.27 -1.45
C LEU A 73 3.24 9.46 -2.15
N VAL A 74 3.55 9.29 -3.43
CA VAL A 74 4.25 10.29 -4.23
C VAL A 74 3.59 10.47 -5.59
N ARG A 75 3.94 11.56 -6.27
CA ARG A 75 3.49 11.86 -7.63
C ARG A 75 4.65 12.47 -8.42
N PRO A 76 4.86 12.09 -9.69
CA PRO A 76 5.99 12.61 -10.44
C PRO A 76 5.73 14.08 -10.81
N LYS A 77 6.78 14.89 -10.70
CA LYS A 77 6.73 16.34 -10.95
C LYS A 77 7.47 16.71 -12.22
N LEU A 78 8.74 16.30 -12.29
CA LEU A 78 9.65 16.62 -13.39
C LEU A 78 10.80 15.61 -13.45
N LEU A 79 11.47 15.58 -14.59
CA LEU A 79 12.77 14.95 -14.77
C LEU A 79 13.83 16.06 -14.79
N GLN A 80 14.90 15.89 -14.03
CA GLN A 80 16.02 16.82 -14.02
C GLN A 80 17.33 16.07 -14.29
N ASN A 81 18.35 16.79 -14.77
CA ASN A 81 19.68 16.24 -14.93
C ASN A 81 20.44 16.40 -13.61
N GLY A 82 20.70 15.28 -12.94
CA GLY A 82 21.53 15.21 -11.73
C GLY A 82 22.98 14.86 -12.05
N ALA A 83 23.83 14.89 -11.01
CA ALA A 83 25.25 14.54 -11.14
C ALA A 83 25.49 13.08 -11.58
N ARG A 84 24.48 12.21 -11.42
CA ARG A 84 24.54 10.78 -11.74
C ARG A 84 23.63 10.39 -12.92
N GLY A 85 23.19 11.38 -13.71
CA GLY A 85 22.25 11.22 -14.82
C GLY A 85 20.86 11.72 -14.48
N ASP A 86 19.86 11.30 -15.27
CA ASP A 86 18.47 11.72 -15.10
C ASP A 86 17.92 11.32 -13.73
N GLU A 87 17.24 12.26 -13.06
CA GLU A 87 16.60 12.08 -11.77
C GLU A 87 15.11 12.43 -11.86
N LEU A 88 14.26 11.49 -11.48
CA LEU A 88 12.83 11.69 -11.34
C LEU A 88 12.55 12.36 -10.00
N VAL A 89 12.04 13.60 -10.06
CA VAL A 89 11.62 14.36 -8.90
C VAL A 89 10.14 14.11 -8.66
N CYS A 90 9.81 13.65 -7.46
CA CYS A 90 8.44 13.35 -7.04
C CYS A 90 8.01 14.24 -5.87
N GLU A 91 6.77 14.73 -5.95
CA GLU A 91 6.08 15.39 -4.84
C GLU A 91 5.55 14.33 -3.88
N ARG A 92 5.68 14.59 -2.57
CA ARG A 92 5.24 13.65 -1.52
C ARG A 92 3.92 14.10 -0.92
N TYR A 93 2.96 13.20 -0.85
CA TYR A 93 1.72 13.39 -0.11
C TYR A 93 1.93 13.04 1.36
N GLN A 94 1.41 13.88 2.25
CA GLN A 94 1.58 13.74 3.70
C GLN A 94 0.33 13.32 4.41
N ARG A 95 -0.81 13.71 3.84
CA ARG A 95 -2.11 13.56 4.45
C ARG A 95 -3.05 13.11 3.37
N TRP A 96 -3.85 12.14 3.73
CA TRP A 96 -5.02 11.72 3.01
C TRP A 96 -6.08 11.36 4.06
N SER A 97 -7.34 11.40 3.65
CA SER A 97 -8.41 10.82 4.44
C SER A 97 -8.15 9.31 4.53
N PRO A 98 -8.10 8.70 5.73
CA PRO A 98 -7.74 7.30 5.83
C PRO A 98 -8.80 6.38 5.23
N PHE A 99 -8.37 5.46 4.37
CA PHE A 99 -9.21 4.50 3.67
C PHE A 99 -9.80 3.46 4.64
N GLY A 100 -9.02 3.11 5.66
CA GLY A 100 -9.46 2.23 6.72
C GLY A 100 -10.69 2.76 7.47
N ILE A 101 -11.07 4.03 7.34
CA ILE A 101 -12.21 4.65 8.04
C ILE A 101 -13.44 4.78 7.13
N ILE A 102 -13.39 4.26 5.89
CA ILE A 102 -14.53 4.35 4.97
C ILE A 102 -15.74 3.55 5.52
N GLN A 103 -16.89 4.21 5.55
CA GLN A 103 -18.17 3.65 6.02
C GLN A 103 -19.27 3.68 4.94
N LYS A 104 -18.94 4.10 3.72
CA LYS A 104 -19.90 4.38 2.65
C LYS A 104 -19.34 3.93 1.31
N HIS A 105 -20.17 3.31 0.49
CA HIS A 105 -19.78 2.81 -0.83
C HIS A 105 -19.31 3.96 -1.74
N GLU A 106 -19.99 5.11 -1.68
CA GLU A 106 -19.68 6.31 -2.46
C GLU A 106 -18.26 6.83 -2.20
N HIS A 107 -17.76 6.66 -0.97
CA HIS A 107 -16.38 7.03 -0.65
C HIS A 107 -15.39 6.08 -1.34
N ILE A 108 -15.67 4.78 -1.42
CA ILE A 108 -14.82 3.81 -2.12
C ILE A 108 -14.71 4.18 -3.60
N GLU A 109 -15.85 4.48 -4.22
CA GLU A 109 -15.90 4.90 -5.62
C GLU A 109 -15.17 6.23 -5.84
N MET A 110 -15.31 7.19 -4.92
CA MET A 110 -14.52 8.41 -4.92
C MET A 110 -13.01 8.13 -4.90
N TYR A 111 -12.54 7.23 -4.04
CA TYR A 111 -11.12 6.88 -4.01
C TYR A 111 -10.66 6.19 -5.30
N ARG A 112 -11.43 5.23 -5.79
CA ARG A 112 -11.15 4.57 -7.08
C ARG A 112 -11.05 5.59 -8.20
N PHE A 113 -11.97 6.55 -8.21
CA PHE A 113 -11.97 7.65 -9.17
C PHE A 113 -10.68 8.46 -9.10
N PHE A 114 -10.26 8.93 -7.92
CA PHE A 114 -9.04 9.74 -7.79
C PHE A 114 -7.74 8.96 -8.00
N LEU A 115 -7.72 7.66 -7.71
CA LEU A 115 -6.59 6.78 -8.06
C LEU A 115 -6.46 6.60 -9.58
N ALA A 116 -7.59 6.49 -10.30
CA ALA A 116 -7.61 6.37 -11.76
C ALA A 116 -7.43 7.71 -12.50
N HIS A 117 -7.83 8.83 -11.90
CA HIS A 117 -7.83 10.17 -12.51
C HIS A 117 -6.96 11.15 -11.72
N SER A 118 -5.66 10.87 -11.69
CA SER A 118 -4.69 11.67 -10.93
C SER A 118 -4.58 13.12 -11.41
N ASP A 119 -4.92 13.40 -12.67
CA ASP A 119 -5.03 14.75 -13.22
C ASP A 119 -6.01 15.63 -12.41
N ARG A 120 -7.08 15.02 -11.88
CA ARG A 120 -8.11 15.70 -11.09
C ARG A 120 -7.66 16.12 -9.69
N LEU A 121 -6.54 15.58 -9.20
CA LEU A 121 -6.01 15.91 -7.86
C LEU A 121 -5.58 17.39 -7.72
N CYS A 122 -5.26 18.05 -8.84
CA CYS A 122 -4.85 19.46 -8.86
C CYS A 122 -6.03 20.44 -8.85
N HIS A 123 -7.27 19.97 -8.93
CA HIS A 123 -8.45 20.83 -9.03
C HIS A 123 -9.14 20.93 -7.67
N PRO A 124 -8.90 22.01 -6.89
CA PRO A 124 -9.51 22.19 -5.57
C PRO A 124 -11.03 22.43 -5.59
N THR A 125 -11.63 22.53 -6.78
CA THR A 125 -13.02 22.96 -7.01
C THR A 125 -13.95 21.86 -7.50
N MET A 126 -13.54 20.58 -7.47
CA MET A 126 -14.50 19.49 -7.65
C MET A 126 -15.47 19.51 -6.46
N ASP A 127 -16.76 19.60 -6.79
CA ASP A 127 -17.94 19.82 -5.97
C ASP A 127 -17.84 19.47 -4.47
N SER A 128 -18.54 20.25 -3.64
CA SER A 128 -18.74 19.99 -2.19
C SER A 128 -19.23 18.58 -1.86
N VAL A 129 -19.75 17.87 -2.86
CA VAL A 129 -20.28 16.51 -2.80
C VAL A 129 -19.18 15.44 -2.73
N CYS A 130 -17.99 15.70 -3.28
CA CYS A 130 -16.93 14.68 -3.42
C CYS A 130 -15.52 15.26 -3.19
N PRO A 131 -15.17 15.59 -1.93
CA PRO A 131 -13.91 16.23 -1.63
C PRO A 131 -12.72 15.31 -1.93
N ASN A 132 -11.69 15.82 -2.62
CA ASN A 132 -10.46 15.09 -2.90
C ASN A 132 -9.86 14.51 -1.59
N PRO A 133 -9.77 13.18 -1.45
CA PRO A 133 -9.30 12.57 -0.22
C PRO A 133 -7.78 12.66 -0.07
N PHE A 134 -7.05 13.00 -1.13
CA PHE A 134 -5.62 13.24 -1.10
C PHE A 134 -5.37 14.74 -0.99
N SER A 135 -5.26 15.23 0.23
CA SER A 135 -4.92 16.63 0.45
C SER A 135 -3.53 16.93 -0.13
N TRP A 136 -3.47 17.95 -0.98
CA TRP A 136 -2.23 18.45 -1.58
C TRP A 136 -1.21 18.79 -0.47
N PRO A 137 0.11 18.60 -0.67
CA PRO A 137 1.10 19.02 0.32
C PRO A 137 0.97 20.52 0.60
N LEU A 138 0.41 20.86 1.77
CA LEU A 138 0.15 22.23 2.23
C LEU A 138 1.39 22.97 2.73
N SER A 139 2.60 22.42 2.59
CA SER A 139 3.79 23.09 3.13
C SER A 139 4.99 23.03 2.19
N PRO A 140 5.52 24.20 1.74
CA PRO A 140 6.77 24.29 0.97
C PRO A 140 8.01 23.86 1.77
N LYS A 141 7.86 23.49 3.05
CA LYS A 141 8.96 23.07 3.92
C LYS A 141 9.49 21.67 3.62
N TRP A 142 8.86 20.91 2.74
CA TRP A 142 9.21 19.50 2.54
C TRP A 142 9.95 19.29 1.24
N LEU A 143 11.08 18.58 1.37
CA LEU A 143 11.91 18.21 0.25
C LEU A 143 11.19 17.19 -0.63
N PRO A 144 11.23 17.37 -1.96
CA PRO A 144 10.72 16.35 -2.88
C PRO A 144 11.52 15.06 -2.72
N SER A 145 10.91 13.93 -3.09
CA SER A 145 11.64 12.68 -3.21
C SER A 145 12.35 12.65 -4.56
N VAL A 146 13.66 12.52 -4.55
CA VAL A 146 14.48 12.47 -5.78
C VAL A 146 14.99 11.04 -5.96
N LEU A 147 14.82 10.52 -7.16
CA LEU A 147 15.06 9.13 -7.51
C LEU A 147 15.88 9.11 -8.82
N PRO A 148 17.11 8.57 -8.84
CA PRO A 148 17.82 8.36 -10.10
C PRO A 148 17.02 7.44 -11.01
N ARG A 149 16.85 7.83 -12.28
CA ARG A 149 16.10 7.06 -13.28
C ARG A 149 16.61 5.62 -13.43
N ALA A 150 17.92 5.43 -13.30
CA ALA A 150 18.56 4.13 -13.36
C ALA A 150 18.00 3.13 -12.31
N LEU A 151 17.49 3.60 -11.17
CA LEU A 151 16.91 2.71 -10.15
C LEU A 151 15.60 2.07 -10.61
N LEU A 152 14.91 2.61 -11.62
CA LEU A 152 13.72 1.98 -12.20
C LEU A 152 14.07 0.70 -12.97
N ALA A 153 15.31 0.58 -13.45
CA ALA A 153 15.82 -0.63 -14.10
C ALA A 153 16.33 -1.68 -13.09
N SER A 154 16.46 -1.32 -11.81
CA SER A 154 16.98 -2.21 -10.75
C SER A 154 16.07 -3.43 -10.53
N LYS A 155 16.63 -4.56 -10.07
CA LYS A 155 15.79 -5.70 -9.65
C LYS A 155 15.05 -5.33 -8.36
N THR A 156 15.68 -4.56 -7.47
CA THR A 156 15.04 -3.99 -6.29
C THR A 156 13.99 -2.94 -6.69
N LYS A 157 12.72 -3.29 -6.55
CA LYS A 157 11.61 -2.43 -6.96
C LYS A 157 11.28 -1.38 -5.90
N VAL A 158 11.55 -0.12 -6.22
CA VAL A 158 11.38 1.00 -5.28
C VAL A 158 10.13 1.83 -5.54
N LEU A 159 9.69 1.93 -6.80
CA LEU A 159 8.56 2.77 -7.20
C LEU A 159 7.46 1.90 -7.82
N HIS A 160 6.23 2.08 -7.35
CA HIS A 160 5.08 1.28 -7.77
C HIS A 160 3.94 2.16 -8.26
N VAL A 161 3.29 1.73 -9.33
CA VAL A 161 2.18 2.37 -10.04
C VAL A 161 0.95 1.46 -10.03
N ASP A 162 -0.15 1.92 -10.65
CA ASP A 162 -1.44 1.20 -10.72
C ASP A 162 -1.94 0.82 -9.32
N LEU A 163 -2.02 1.84 -8.48
CA LEU A 163 -2.43 1.70 -7.09
C LEU A 163 -3.92 1.40 -6.98
N THR A 164 -4.26 0.49 -6.08
CA THR A 164 -5.62 0.16 -5.68
C THR A 164 -5.88 0.57 -4.23
N VAL A 165 -7.15 0.59 -3.81
CA VAL A 165 -7.53 0.83 -2.40
C VAL A 165 -6.80 -0.14 -1.43
N PRO A 166 -6.78 -1.46 -1.69
CA PRO A 166 -5.98 -2.41 -0.92
C PRO A 166 -4.50 -2.02 -0.76
N ASP A 167 -3.86 -1.53 -1.82
CA ASP A 167 -2.44 -1.13 -1.78
C ASP A 167 -2.22 0.03 -0.80
N ILE A 168 -3.13 1.01 -0.78
CA ILE A 168 -3.03 2.14 0.15
C ILE A 168 -3.20 1.68 1.59
N ILE A 169 -4.24 0.89 1.88
CA ILE A 169 -4.47 0.37 3.24
C ILE A 169 -3.27 -0.46 3.69
N ARG A 170 -2.80 -1.38 2.85
CA ARG A 170 -1.70 -2.29 3.17
C ARG A 170 -0.39 -1.56 3.44
N HIS A 171 -0.01 -0.59 2.61
CA HIS A 171 1.34 -0.02 2.65
C HIS A 171 1.45 1.34 3.31
N LEU A 172 0.35 2.11 3.37
CA LEU A 172 0.35 3.47 3.90
C LEU A 172 -0.47 3.62 5.19
N GLU A 173 -1.32 2.65 5.51
CA GLU A 173 -2.16 2.65 6.72
C GLU A 173 -1.90 1.43 7.62
N ASP A 174 -0.70 0.84 7.50
CA ASP A 174 -0.24 -0.31 8.29
C ASP A 174 -1.18 -1.53 8.22
N GLY A 175 -1.91 -1.67 7.12
CA GLY A 175 -2.92 -2.72 6.93
C GLY A 175 -4.18 -2.54 7.79
N TYR A 176 -4.29 -1.42 8.52
CA TYR A 176 -5.38 -1.20 9.45
C TYR A 176 -6.63 -0.69 8.73
N CYS A 177 -7.71 -1.45 8.83
CA CYS A 177 -9.02 -1.09 8.32
C CYS A 177 -10.05 -1.24 9.44
N ASN A 178 -10.81 -0.19 9.75
CA ASN A 178 -11.88 -0.21 10.74
C ASN A 178 -12.94 -1.25 10.39
N CYS A 179 -13.13 -1.51 9.09
CA CYS A 179 -14.15 -2.44 8.64
C CYS A 179 -13.91 -3.88 9.11
N CYS A 180 -12.65 -4.28 9.24
CA CYS A 180 -12.26 -5.60 9.72
C CYS A 180 -11.38 -5.54 10.97
N SER A 181 -11.26 -4.37 11.60
CA SER A 181 -10.32 -4.09 12.69
C SER A 181 -8.89 -4.61 12.43
N GLY A 182 -8.40 -4.48 11.19
CA GLY A 182 -7.08 -4.97 10.77
C GLY A 182 -6.92 -6.50 10.71
N LYS A 183 -8.00 -7.29 10.82
CA LYS A 183 -7.98 -8.76 10.72
C LYS A 183 -8.08 -9.30 9.30
N HIS A 184 -8.39 -8.44 8.34
CA HIS A 184 -8.62 -8.76 6.93
C HIS A 184 -9.76 -9.76 6.66
N VAL A 185 -10.59 -10.05 7.67
CA VAL A 185 -11.81 -10.87 7.58
C VAL A 185 -12.95 -10.11 8.24
N VAL A 186 -14.16 -10.24 7.71
CA VAL A 186 -15.41 -9.71 8.28
C VAL A 186 -16.45 -10.83 8.38
N GLY A 187 -17.37 -10.75 9.34
CA GLY A 187 -18.39 -11.78 9.56
C GLY A 187 -19.10 -11.62 10.91
N SER A 188 -20.00 -12.54 11.23
CA SER A 188 -20.91 -12.47 12.40
C SER A 188 -20.23 -12.20 13.74
N ASP A 189 -19.00 -12.68 13.91
CA ASP A 189 -18.28 -12.61 15.19
C ASP A 189 -17.43 -11.34 15.34
N PHE A 190 -17.32 -10.54 14.27
CA PHE A 190 -16.42 -9.38 14.19
C PHE A 190 -17.09 -8.04 14.49
N GLY A 191 -18.32 -8.06 15.02
CA GLY A 191 -19.13 -6.87 15.21
C GLY A 191 -20.01 -6.56 13.99
N ALA A 192 -21.07 -5.78 14.20
CA ALA A 192 -22.25 -5.71 13.36
C ALA A 192 -21.95 -5.54 11.85
N VAL A 193 -22.02 -6.63 11.10
CA VAL A 193 -22.17 -6.65 9.63
C VAL A 193 -23.29 -5.68 9.17
N ALA A 194 -24.29 -5.45 10.03
CA ALA A 194 -25.34 -4.43 9.85
C ALA A 194 -24.84 -2.97 9.77
N GLN A 195 -23.67 -2.64 10.35
CA GLN A 195 -23.02 -1.33 10.18
C GLN A 195 -22.30 -1.19 8.83
N HIS A 196 -22.23 -2.27 8.06
CA HIS A 196 -21.51 -2.33 6.79
C HIS A 196 -22.44 -2.75 5.63
N SER A 197 -23.67 -2.22 5.61
CA SER A 197 -24.62 -2.39 4.50
C SER A 197 -24.05 -2.02 3.13
N TRP A 198 -23.01 -1.19 3.09
CA TRP A 198 -22.26 -0.83 1.89
C TRP A 198 -21.40 -1.97 1.32
N PHE A 199 -21.22 -3.10 2.02
CA PHE A 199 -20.59 -4.29 1.44
C PHE A 199 -21.43 -4.93 0.35
N GLN A 200 -22.76 -4.89 0.47
CA GLN A 200 -23.68 -5.45 -0.51
C GLN A 200 -23.40 -4.91 -1.92
N PRO A 201 -23.41 -3.58 -2.18
CA PRO A 201 -23.11 -3.06 -3.51
C PRO A 201 -21.65 -3.30 -3.93
N LEU A 202 -20.71 -3.45 -2.99
CA LEU A 202 -19.30 -3.70 -3.32
C LEU A 202 -19.06 -5.14 -3.82
N LEU A 203 -19.74 -6.11 -3.23
CA LEU A 203 -19.57 -7.53 -3.51
C LEU A 203 -20.58 -8.05 -4.54
N ASP A 204 -21.70 -7.33 -4.70
CA ASP A 204 -22.86 -7.73 -5.52
C ASP A 204 -23.52 -9.01 -5.01
N VAL A 205 -23.78 -9.07 -3.70
CA VAL A 205 -24.28 -10.26 -2.99
C VAL A 205 -25.39 -9.94 -1.99
N PRO A 206 -26.37 -10.83 -1.78
CA PRO A 206 -27.41 -10.64 -0.77
C PRO A 206 -26.84 -10.47 0.64
N MET A 207 -27.43 -9.54 1.40
CA MET A 207 -26.99 -9.25 2.77
C MET A 207 -27.06 -10.50 3.68
N ALA A 208 -28.02 -11.38 3.44
CA ALA A 208 -28.20 -12.61 4.23
C ALA A 208 -26.95 -13.51 4.25
N LEU A 209 -26.21 -13.59 3.14
CA LEU A 209 -25.02 -14.44 3.05
C LEU A 209 -23.85 -13.89 3.88
N LEU A 210 -23.68 -12.58 3.88
CA LEU A 210 -22.64 -11.91 4.68
C LEU A 210 -22.92 -11.96 6.19
N LEU A 211 -24.18 -12.17 6.59
CA LEU A 211 -24.55 -12.31 8.01
C LEU A 211 -24.20 -13.67 8.58
N THR A 212 -24.12 -14.70 7.74
CA THR A 212 -23.96 -16.10 8.17
C THR A 212 -22.55 -16.64 7.97
N ALA A 213 -21.68 -15.91 7.28
CA ALA A 213 -20.39 -16.41 6.88
C ALA A 213 -19.25 -15.43 7.16
N PHE A 214 -18.03 -15.96 7.26
CA PHE A 214 -16.82 -15.17 7.32
C PHE A 214 -16.35 -14.88 5.89
N VAL A 215 -16.06 -13.64 5.55
CA VAL A 215 -15.56 -13.29 4.23
C VAL A 215 -14.29 -12.47 4.34
N ILE A 216 -13.39 -12.66 3.38
CA ILE A 216 -12.22 -11.81 3.26
C ILE A 216 -12.69 -10.35 3.09
N CYS A 217 -12.09 -9.43 3.84
CA CYS A 217 -12.42 -8.02 3.81
C CYS A 217 -12.12 -7.43 2.41
N PRO A 218 -13.15 -7.05 1.63
CA PRO A 218 -12.95 -6.61 0.25
C PRO A 218 -12.24 -5.27 0.13
N LEU A 219 -12.21 -4.46 1.20
CA LEU A 219 -11.40 -3.24 1.23
C LEU A 219 -9.91 -3.53 1.38
N CYS A 220 -9.55 -4.50 2.25
CA CYS A 220 -8.15 -4.80 2.54
C CYS A 220 -7.48 -5.66 1.47
N VAL A 221 -8.24 -6.59 0.90
CA VAL A 221 -7.68 -7.64 0.04
C VAL A 221 -8.16 -7.49 -1.40
N GLY A 222 -9.35 -6.95 -1.61
CA GLY A 222 -9.97 -6.74 -2.92
C GLY A 222 -11.37 -7.36 -3.01
N PRO A 223 -12.32 -6.71 -3.71
CA PRO A 223 -13.70 -7.19 -3.84
C PRO A 223 -13.82 -8.56 -4.50
N GLU A 224 -12.93 -8.87 -5.46
CA GLU A 224 -12.87 -10.14 -6.17
C GLU A 224 -12.57 -11.32 -5.24
N TYR A 225 -11.79 -11.10 -4.18
CA TYR A 225 -11.49 -12.14 -3.19
C TYR A 225 -12.65 -12.34 -2.23
N GLY A 226 -13.29 -11.25 -1.78
CA GLY A 226 -14.50 -11.32 -0.98
C GLY A 226 -15.62 -12.08 -1.70
N ARG A 227 -15.83 -11.82 -3.00
CA ARG A 227 -16.81 -12.54 -3.81
C ARG A 227 -16.49 -14.04 -3.94
N LYS A 228 -15.23 -14.38 -4.25
CA LYS A 228 -14.80 -15.79 -4.33
C LYS A 228 -15.01 -16.55 -3.01
N CYS A 229 -14.83 -15.90 -1.86
CA CYS A 229 -15.15 -16.52 -0.57
C CYS A 229 -16.63 -16.92 -0.48
N ILE A 230 -17.53 -16.04 -0.92
CA ILE A 230 -18.97 -16.28 -0.89
C ILE A 230 -19.34 -17.42 -1.86
N GLU A 231 -18.81 -17.41 -3.08
CA GLU A 231 -19.03 -18.48 -4.07
C GLU A 231 -18.60 -19.86 -3.54
N VAL A 232 -17.48 -19.93 -2.82
CA VAL A 232 -17.00 -21.18 -2.19
C VAL A 232 -17.96 -21.64 -1.08
N GLN A 233 -18.45 -20.72 -0.26
CA GLN A 233 -19.38 -21.05 0.83
C GLN A 233 -20.75 -21.49 0.32
N GLU A 234 -21.24 -20.90 -0.78
CA GLU A 234 -22.49 -21.33 -1.42
C GLU A 234 -22.36 -22.72 -2.04
N SER A 235 -21.21 -23.03 -2.65
CA SER A 235 -20.98 -24.32 -3.33
C SER A 235 -20.61 -25.45 -2.37
N MET A 236 -19.99 -25.13 -1.23
CA MET A 236 -19.57 -26.08 -0.22
C MET A 236 -19.88 -25.53 1.17
N PRO A 237 -21.02 -25.90 1.78
CA PRO A 237 -21.31 -25.51 3.16
C PRO A 237 -20.33 -26.21 4.10
N LEU A 238 -19.24 -25.51 4.42
CA LEU A 238 -18.23 -25.94 5.37
C LEU A 238 -18.75 -25.81 6.79
N SER A 239 -18.26 -26.65 7.70
CA SER A 239 -18.39 -26.35 9.11
C SER A 239 -17.65 -25.05 9.44
N ARG A 240 -18.01 -24.42 10.56
CA ARG A 240 -17.44 -23.12 10.95
C ARG A 240 -15.92 -23.16 11.12
N ASP A 241 -15.38 -24.28 11.60
CA ASP A 241 -13.93 -24.45 11.79
C ASP A 241 -13.20 -24.68 10.46
N GLU A 242 -13.81 -25.41 9.53
CA GLU A 242 -13.28 -25.60 8.18
C GLU A 242 -13.27 -24.29 7.38
N ASP A 243 -14.35 -23.50 7.44
CA ASP A 243 -14.44 -22.18 6.80
C ASP A 243 -13.33 -21.24 7.33
N ARG A 244 -13.14 -21.23 8.65
CA ARG A 244 -12.08 -20.45 9.29
C ARG A 244 -10.68 -20.91 8.86
N SER A 245 -10.42 -22.22 8.81
CA SER A 245 -9.13 -22.73 8.34
C SER A 245 -8.88 -22.33 6.89
N TRP A 246 -9.88 -22.52 6.03
CA TRP A 246 -9.81 -22.17 4.62
C TRP A 246 -9.51 -20.69 4.41
N LEU A 247 -10.17 -19.79 5.16
CA LEU A 247 -9.92 -18.34 5.07
C LEU A 247 -8.51 -17.95 5.49
N LEU A 248 -7.97 -18.58 6.54
CA LEU A 248 -6.62 -18.31 7.01
C LEU A 248 -5.57 -18.73 5.98
N ASP A 249 -5.71 -19.96 5.47
CA ASP A 249 -4.82 -20.49 4.45
C ASP A 249 -4.91 -19.62 3.19
N ARG A 250 -6.11 -19.12 2.87
CA ARG A 250 -6.31 -18.20 1.76
C ARG A 250 -5.61 -16.86 1.97
N LEU A 251 -5.76 -16.23 3.14
CA LEU A 251 -5.06 -14.97 3.46
C LEU A 251 -3.54 -15.14 3.41
N GLU A 252 -3.02 -16.24 3.95
CA GLU A 252 -1.59 -16.55 3.91
C GLU A 252 -1.10 -16.74 2.48
N SER A 253 -1.86 -17.44 1.63
CA SER A 253 -1.55 -17.60 0.20
C SER A 253 -1.52 -16.27 -0.57
N LEU A 254 -2.23 -15.24 -0.07
CA LEU A 254 -2.24 -13.88 -0.61
C LEU A 254 -1.16 -12.98 0.03
N GLY A 255 -0.29 -13.56 0.87
CA GLY A 255 0.81 -12.87 1.53
C GLY A 255 0.37 -11.96 2.66
N PHE A 256 -0.77 -12.24 3.30
CA PHE A 256 -1.20 -11.58 4.54
C PHE A 256 -0.76 -12.40 5.74
N LYS A 257 -0.42 -11.69 6.82
CA LYS A 257 -0.06 -12.34 8.09
C LYS A 257 -1.28 -13.03 8.68
N ARG A 258 -1.11 -14.26 9.13
CA ARG A 258 -2.18 -15.04 9.78
C ARG A 258 -2.70 -14.25 11.00
N PRO A 259 -3.97 -13.82 11.02
CA PRO A 259 -4.52 -13.12 12.16
C PRO A 259 -4.54 -14.06 13.37
N ARG A 260 -4.12 -13.55 14.53
CA ARG A 260 -4.38 -14.21 15.81
C ARG A 260 -5.85 -13.99 16.16
N TRP A 261 -6.57 -15.09 16.28
CA TRP A 261 -7.99 -15.08 16.60
C TRP A 261 -8.26 -14.91 18.10
N GLU A 262 -7.28 -15.19 18.96
CA GLU A 262 -7.40 -14.89 20.40
C GLU A 262 -7.51 -13.38 20.66
N ASP A 263 -7.06 -12.56 19.71
CA ASP A 263 -7.15 -11.09 19.75
C ASP A 263 -8.50 -10.57 19.19
N VAL A 264 -9.51 -11.44 19.08
CA VAL A 264 -10.87 -11.07 18.65
C VAL A 264 -11.73 -10.94 19.90
N PRO A 265 -12.20 -9.73 20.25
CA PRO A 265 -13.09 -9.57 21.38
C PRO A 265 -14.33 -10.43 21.16
N ASN A 266 -14.62 -11.36 22.09
CA ASN A 266 -15.87 -12.12 22.12
C ASN A 266 -17.10 -11.24 22.41
N SER A 267 -16.94 -9.92 22.54
CA SER A 267 -18.00 -8.98 22.83
C SER A 267 -17.71 -7.60 22.24
N ILE A 268 -18.80 -6.95 21.81
CA ILE A 268 -18.83 -5.57 21.33
C ILE A 268 -18.55 -4.64 22.52
N GLU A 269 -17.30 -4.51 22.94
CA GLU A 269 -16.88 -3.33 23.69
C GLU A 269 -16.48 -2.25 22.69
N SER A 270 -17.28 -1.19 22.68
CA SER A 270 -17.09 -0.01 21.86
C SER A 270 -15.66 0.53 21.99
N TYR A 271 -14.84 0.34 20.96
CA TYR A 271 -13.53 0.95 20.84
C TYR A 271 -13.67 2.47 20.74
N SER A 272 -13.67 3.15 21.89
CA SER A 272 -13.61 4.60 21.95
C SER A 272 -12.17 5.05 21.68
N GLY A 273 -11.93 5.48 20.44
CA GLY A 273 -10.95 6.53 20.13
C GLY A 273 -9.49 6.26 20.48
N ARG A 274 -8.83 5.29 19.82
CA ARG A 274 -7.43 5.51 19.45
C ARG A 274 -7.40 6.30 18.15
N ARG A 275 -7.19 7.61 18.25
CA ARG A 275 -6.62 8.37 17.12
C ARG A 275 -5.26 7.75 16.84
N VAL A 276 -5.17 6.96 15.78
CA VAL A 276 -3.87 6.65 15.16
C VAL A 276 -3.36 8.00 14.68
N ARG A 277 -2.50 8.64 15.48
CA ARG A 277 -1.62 9.68 14.96
C ARG A 277 -0.72 8.96 13.98
N VAL A 278 -0.97 9.12 12.69
CA VAL A 278 0.05 8.90 11.66
C VAL A 278 1.11 9.99 11.89
N THR A 279 1.93 9.81 12.92
CA THR A 279 3.14 10.61 13.11
C THR A 279 4.14 10.08 12.11
N ALA A 280 4.19 10.73 10.95
CA ALA A 280 5.35 10.70 10.07
C ALA A 280 6.51 11.43 10.79
N LEU A 281 7.09 10.79 11.80
CA LEU A 281 8.39 11.16 12.34
C LEU A 281 9.42 10.41 11.52
N ASP A 282 10.14 11.15 10.68
CA ASP A 282 11.45 10.77 10.18
C ASP A 282 12.24 12.03 9.85
N ASN A 283 12.95 12.53 10.86
CA ASN A 283 14.20 13.25 10.67
C ASN A 283 15.29 12.18 10.50
N LEU A 284 15.74 11.98 9.27
CA LEU A 284 17.04 11.37 8.98
C LEU A 284 17.56 12.00 7.70
N ASN A 285 18.34 13.07 7.89
CA ASN A 285 19.31 13.53 6.91
C ASN A 285 20.28 12.38 6.67
N ILE A 286 20.09 11.65 5.58
CA ILE A 286 21.21 10.94 4.97
C ILE A 286 21.83 11.95 4.00
N ALA A 287 22.79 12.71 4.53
CA ALA A 287 23.76 13.37 3.68
C ALA A 287 24.63 12.26 3.07
N ILE A 288 24.58 12.15 1.75
CA ILE A 288 25.62 11.48 0.95
C ILE A 288 26.42 12.59 0.28
#